data_AF-A0A924NZ23-F1
#
_entry.id   AF-A0A924NZ23-F1
#
_cell.length_a   1.000
_cell.length_b   1.000
_cell.length_c   1.000
_cell.angle_alpha   90.00
_cell.angle_beta   90.00
_cell.angle_gamma   90.00
#
_symmetry.space_group_name_H-M   'P 1'
#
loop_
_entity.id
_entity.type
_entity.pdbx_description
1 polymer ?
#
loop_
_entity_poly.entity_id
_entity_poly.type
_entity_poly.pdbx_seq_one_letter_code
_entity_poly.pdbx_strand_id
1 'polypeptide(L)'
;MQFCNSLLAQTNGWYSSKEAGVKTWIIKEPGFDENIYLLEGQDSSLLIDAGFGMGNLRDFVKSLTSKPLIIVNTHFHPDHTGGDYEFPFVC
;
A
#
# COMPACT_ATOMS: atom_id res chain seq x y z
N MET A 1 4.28 22.98 -16.23
CA MET A 1 4.23 22.36 -14.89
C MET A 1 2.79 21.93 -14.66
N GLN A 2 2.51 20.64 -14.87
CA GLN A 2 1.17 20.07 -14.76
C GLN A 2 1.20 19.12 -13.56
N PHE A 3 0.93 19.66 -12.37
CA PHE A 3 0.78 18.88 -11.16
C PHE A 3 -0.71 18.82 -10.83
N CYS A 4 -1.18 17.66 -10.37
CA CYS A 4 -2.58 17.31 -10.06
C CYS A 4 -3.36 16.73 -11.26
N ASN A 5 -3.15 15.43 -11.51
CA ASN A 5 -4.02 14.60 -12.34
C ASN A 5 -4.14 13.20 -11.70
N SER A 6 -4.58 13.11 -10.44
CA SER A 6 -4.86 11.81 -9.78
C SER A 6 -5.57 11.97 -8.42
N LEU A 7 -6.63 12.78 -8.34
CA LEU A 7 -7.54 12.73 -7.18
C LEU A 7 -8.47 11.50 -7.19
N LEU A 8 -8.38 10.65 -8.22
CA LEU A 8 -9.24 9.49 -8.38
C LEU A 8 -8.65 8.29 -7.66
N ALA A 9 -9.52 7.53 -6.99
CA ALA A 9 -9.11 6.28 -6.38
C ALA A 9 -8.71 5.29 -7.47
N GLN A 10 -7.50 4.71 -7.39
CA GLN A 10 -7.11 3.58 -8.23
C GLN A 10 -7.61 2.30 -7.58
N THR A 11 -8.23 1.42 -8.37
CA THR A 11 -8.75 0.14 -7.89
C THR A 11 -8.11 -0.99 -8.68
N ASN A 12 -7.75 -2.07 -7.99
CA ASN A 12 -7.33 -3.32 -8.63
C ASN A 12 -7.63 -4.49 -7.68
N GLY A 13 -8.62 -5.30 -8.05
CA GLY A 13 -9.10 -6.39 -7.21
C GLY A 13 -9.74 -5.89 -5.89
N TRP A 14 -9.24 -6.40 -4.77
CA TRP A 14 -9.76 -6.12 -3.42
C TRP A 14 -9.43 -4.71 -2.93
N TYR A 15 -8.34 -4.11 -3.42
CA TYR A 15 -7.80 -2.87 -2.87
C TYR A 15 -8.18 -1.65 -3.70
N SER A 16 -8.27 -0.52 -3.00
CA SER A 16 -8.35 0.82 -3.61
C SER A 16 -7.29 1.73 -3.00
N SER A 17 -6.84 2.76 -3.72
CA SER A 17 -5.90 3.74 -3.19
C SER A 17 -6.27 5.16 -3.53
N LYS A 18 -6.00 6.09 -2.61
CA LYS A 18 -6.11 7.53 -2.83
C LYS A 18 -4.76 8.19 -2.55
N GLU A 19 -4.34 9.09 -3.43
CA GLU A 19 -3.14 9.90 -3.19
C GLU A 19 -3.39 10.89 -2.03
N ALA A 20 -2.52 10.86 -1.03
CA ALA A 20 -2.56 11.70 0.18
C ALA A 20 -1.49 12.81 0.16
N GLY A 21 -0.54 12.72 -0.76
CA GLY A 21 0.54 13.67 -0.98
C GLY A 21 1.36 13.22 -2.19
N VAL A 22 2.34 14.02 -2.61
CA VAL A 22 3.20 13.67 -3.75
C VAL A 22 3.77 12.26 -3.56
N LYS A 23 3.40 11.34 -4.45
CA LYS A 23 3.90 9.94 -4.44
C LYS A 23 3.66 9.22 -3.11
N THR A 24 2.55 9.55 -2.46
CA THR A 24 2.13 8.96 -1.18
C THR A 24 0.67 8.55 -1.29
N TRP A 25 0.38 7.28 -1.05
CA TRP A 25 -0.95 6.70 -1.18
C TRP A 25 -1.43 6.13 0.14
N ILE A 26 -2.73 6.34 0.39
CA ILE A 26 -3.51 5.53 1.34
C ILE A 26 -4.13 4.40 0.54
N ILE A 27 -3.93 3.17 0.98
CA ILE A 27 -4.50 1.95 0.42
C ILE A 27 -5.55 1.42 1.40
N LYS A 28 -6.72 1.06 0.86
CA LYS A 28 -7.93 0.70 1.60
C LYS A 28 -8.42 -0.69 1.21
N GLU A 29 -8.82 -1.44 2.24
CA GLU A 29 -9.66 -2.63 2.12
C GLU A 29 -11.15 -2.24 2.25
N PRO A 30 -12.05 -2.81 1.45
CA PRO A 30 -13.47 -2.52 1.53
C PRO A 30 -14.07 -3.07 2.82
N GLY A 31 -14.71 -2.18 3.60
CA GLY A 31 -15.39 -2.55 4.85
C GLY A 31 -14.53 -2.46 6.11
N PHE A 32 -13.29 -1.98 5.99
CA PHE A 32 -12.35 -1.81 7.10
C PHE A 32 -11.86 -0.35 7.21
N ASP A 33 -11.65 0.12 8.44
CA ASP A 33 -11.26 1.51 8.71
C ASP A 33 -9.75 1.69 8.76
N GLU A 34 -9.01 0.60 8.86
CA GLU A 34 -7.56 0.53 8.85
C GLU A 34 -6.99 1.00 7.49
N ASN A 35 -5.76 1.49 7.53
CA ASN A 35 -5.09 2.04 6.35
C ASN A 35 -3.73 1.36 6.19
N ILE A 36 -3.43 0.99 4.96
CA ILE A 36 -2.09 0.68 4.51
C ILE A 36 -1.54 1.93 3.82
N TYR A 37 -0.25 2.22 3.95
CA TYR A 37 0.37 3.37 3.28
C TYR A 37 1.50 2.95 2.36
N LEU A 38 1.57 3.59 1.20
CA LEU A 38 2.71 3.47 0.29
C LEU A 38 3.35 4.84 0.09
N LEU A 39 4.66 4.94 0.33
CA LEU A 39 5.45 6.14 0.06
C LEU A 39 6.54 5.77 -0.95
N GLU A 40 6.47 6.32 -2.16
CA GLU A 40 7.51 6.09 -3.17
C GLU A 40 8.65 7.11 -3.01
N GLY A 41 9.79 6.65 -2.52
CA GLY A 41 11.02 7.42 -2.41
C GLY A 41 11.81 7.47 -3.72
N GLN A 42 13.07 7.87 -3.67
CA GLN A 42 13.92 7.92 -4.86
C GLN A 42 14.36 6.53 -5.32
N ASP A 43 14.87 5.71 -4.40
CA ASP A 43 15.48 4.42 -4.71
C ASP A 43 14.61 3.22 -4.34
N SER A 44 13.71 3.39 -3.37
CA SER A 44 12.79 2.37 -2.86
C SER A 44 11.44 2.98 -2.49
N SER A 45 10.45 2.13 -2.30
CA SER A 45 9.14 2.50 -1.77
C SER A 45 8.90 1.84 -0.41
N LEU A 46 8.37 2.59 0.55
CA LEU A 46 8.03 2.11 1.88
C LEU A 46 6.55 1.73 1.90
N LEU A 47 6.26 0.48 2.20
CA LEU A 47 4.92 -0.03 2.52
C LEU A 47 4.79 -0.11 4.04
N ILE A 48 3.80 0.57 4.61
CA ILE A 48 3.48 0.55 6.04
C ILE A 48 2.18 -0.24 6.20
N ASP A 49 2.28 -1.33 6.97
CA ASP A 49 1.26 -2.35 7.19
C ASP A 49 0.89 -3.16 5.93
N ALA A 50 0.27 -4.31 6.14
CA ALA A 50 -0.10 -5.29 5.12
C ALA A 50 -1.59 -5.70 5.14
N GLY A 51 -2.41 -5.05 5.96
CA GLY A 51 -3.85 -5.32 6.05
C GLY A 51 -4.19 -6.68 6.64
N PHE A 52 -5.45 -7.08 6.51
CA PHE A 52 -5.96 -8.39 6.96
C PHE A 52 -5.50 -9.58 6.09
N GLY A 53 -4.75 -9.34 5.02
CA GLY A 53 -4.27 -10.38 4.11
C GLY A 53 -5.30 -10.89 3.09
N MET A 54 -6.35 -10.09 2.83
CA MET A 54 -7.40 -10.40 1.86
C MET A 54 -7.03 -9.92 0.46
N GLY A 55 -7.24 -10.76 -0.56
CA GLY A 55 -6.90 -10.41 -1.93
C GLY A 55 -5.41 -10.59 -2.23
N ASN A 56 -4.82 -9.66 -3.00
CA ASN A 56 -3.41 -9.71 -3.40
C ASN A 56 -2.84 -8.30 -3.32
N LEU A 57 -2.31 -7.96 -2.14
CA LEU A 57 -1.76 -6.64 -1.85
C LEU A 57 -0.52 -6.38 -2.70
N ARG A 58 0.32 -7.39 -2.91
CA ARG A 58 1.57 -7.27 -3.65
C ARG A 58 1.34 -6.81 -5.09
N ASP A 59 0.38 -7.39 -5.79
CA ASP A 59 0.06 -7.00 -7.16
C ASP A 59 -0.64 -5.65 -7.23
N PHE A 60 -1.42 -5.28 -6.20
CA PHE A 60 -1.95 -3.92 -6.07
C PHE A 60 -0.82 -2.89 -5.93
N VAL A 61 0.11 -3.11 -4.99
CA VAL A 61 1.25 -2.20 -4.74
C VAL A 61 2.15 -2.07 -5.98
N LYS A 62 2.38 -3.16 -6.73
CA LYS A 62 3.11 -3.12 -8.00
C LYS A 62 2.43 -2.27 -9.09
N SER A 63 1.12 -2.05 -8.99
CA SER A 63 0.40 -1.15 -9.90
C SER A 63 0.63 0.33 -9.58
N LEU A 64 1.15 0.64 -8.38
CA LEU A 64 1.47 2.00 -7.92
C LEU A 64 2.96 2.32 -8.04
N THR A 65 3.83 1.34 -7.82
CA THR A 65 5.29 1.51 -7.88
C THR A 65 5.97 0.27 -8.46
N SER A 66 7.03 0.50 -9.25
CA SER A 66 7.93 -0.55 -9.73
C SER A 66 9.23 -0.65 -8.92
N LYS A 67 9.39 0.18 -7.88
CA LYS A 67 10.62 0.24 -7.08
C LYS A 67 10.68 -0.90 -6.06
N PRO A 68 11.90 -1.27 -5.62
CA PRO A 68 12.07 -2.19 -4.49
C PRO A 68 11.26 -1.75 -3.27
N LEU A 69 10.60 -2.69 -2.61
CA LEU A 69 9.78 -2.44 -1.43
C LEU A 69 10.58 -2.67 -0.15
N ILE A 70 10.39 -1.75 0.81
CA ILE A 70 10.67 -1.95 2.23
C ILE A 70 9.31 -2.05 2.91
N ILE A 71 9.08 -3.11 3.70
CA ILE A 71 7.79 -3.35 4.36
C ILE A 71 8.00 -3.28 5.87
N VAL A 72 7.17 -2.50 6.55
CA VAL A 72 7.20 -2.34 8.01
C VAL A 72 5.79 -2.43 8.56
N ASN A 73 5.62 -3.10 9.69
CA ASN A 73 4.35 -3.13 10.41
C ASN A 73 4.41 -2.21 11.61
N THR A 74 3.34 -1.48 11.86
CA THR A 74 3.21 -0.58 13.02
C THR A 74 3.13 -1.37 14.33
N HIS A 75 2.45 -2.51 14.31
CA HIS A 75 2.33 -3.46 15.42
C HIS A 75 1.84 -4.83 14.90
N PHE A 76 1.64 -5.80 15.80
CA PHE A 76 1.45 -7.21 15.43
C PHE A 76 -0.01 -7.64 15.15
N HIS A 77 -0.99 -6.74 15.27
CA HIS A 77 -2.38 -7.16 15.10
C HIS A 77 -2.68 -7.58 13.65
N PRO A 78 -3.62 -8.51 13.43
CA PRO A 78 -3.83 -9.12 12.11
C PRO A 78 -4.25 -8.16 11.00
N ASP A 79 -4.86 -7.04 11.36
CA ASP A 79 -5.23 -5.93 10.47
C ASP A 79 -4.02 -5.16 9.92
N HIS A 80 -2.83 -5.40 10.49
CA HIS A 80 -1.57 -4.82 10.04
C HIS A 80 -0.61 -5.87 9.47
N THR A 81 -0.67 -7.13 9.93
CA THR A 81 0.31 -8.16 9.55
C THR A 81 -0.27 -9.28 8.68
N GLY A 82 -1.58 -9.28 8.44
CA GLY A 82 -2.28 -10.37 7.78
C GLY A 82 -1.77 -10.65 6.36
N GLY A 83 -1.31 -9.63 5.64
CA GLY A 83 -0.73 -9.74 4.29
C GLY A 83 0.78 -10.04 4.23
N ASP A 84 1.48 -10.16 5.36
CA ASP A 84 2.95 -10.33 5.39
C ASP A 84 3.43 -11.52 4.56
N TYR A 85 2.63 -12.59 4.49
CA TYR A 85 2.95 -13.81 3.76
C TYR A 85 3.16 -13.60 2.25
N GLU A 86 2.68 -12.49 1.69
CA GLU A 86 2.87 -12.15 0.28
C GLU A 86 4.30 -11.64 -0.02
N PHE A 87 5.04 -11.24 1.01
CA PHE A 87 6.35 -10.59 0.90
C PHE A 87 7.47 -11.49 1.43
N PRO A 88 8.66 -11.45 0.79
CA PRO A 88 9.77 -12.29 1.19
C PRO A 88 10.43 -11.85 2.50
N PHE A 89 10.29 -10.58 2.88
CA PHE A 89 10.88 -10.01 4.09
C PHE A 89 10.01 -8.84 4.58
N VAL A 90 9.74 -8.83 5.88
CA VAL A 90 9.03 -7.76 6.60
C VAL A 90 9.87 -7.45 7.85
N CYS A 91 10.11 -6.16 8.11
CA CYS A 91 10.95 -5.69 9.22
C CYS A 91 10.30 -5.91 10.59
#